data_AF-A0A2P8WLA2-F1
#
_entry.id   AF-A0A2P8WLA2-F1
#
_cell.length_a   1.000
_cell.length_b   1.000
_cell.length_c   1.000
_cell.angle_alpha   90.00
_cell.angle_beta   90.00
_cell.angle_gamma   90.00
#
_symmetry.space_group_name_H-M   'P 1'
#
loop_
_entity.id
_entity.type
_entity.pdbx_description
1 polymer ?
#
loop_
_entity_poly.entity_id
_entity_poly.type
_entity_poly.pdbx_seq_one_letter_code
_entity_poly.pdbx_strand_id
1 'polypeptide(L)'
;YLSVSHFALVRFEEAELIADGVSGIAWYPLSRVPKLAFDHNEILNYGYQRLRNKLEYSPIAFDVLPETFTLSDLYQLYVTVLGEGFSDYSNFRARLLKLGFLEDTGIKASRGAGRPASLYRFDAAAFEQFKDKPMVFI
;
A
#
# COMPACT_ATOMS: atom_id res chain seq x y z
N TYR A 1 -7.36 32.05 -1.68
CA TYR A 1 -6.14 31.34 -2.11
C TYR A 1 -6.59 30.05 -2.79
N LEU A 2 -5.89 29.62 -3.84
CA LEU A 2 -6.17 28.36 -4.56
C LEU A 2 -4.91 27.50 -4.46
N SER A 3 -5.05 26.28 -3.97
CA SER A 3 -3.99 25.27 -3.93
C SER A 3 -4.42 24.03 -4.70
N VAL A 4 -3.45 23.34 -5.30
CA VAL A 4 -3.65 22.02 -5.91
C VAL A 4 -2.76 21.04 -5.16
N SER A 5 -3.38 20.13 -4.40
CA SER A 5 -2.66 19.13 -3.62
C SER A 5 -2.42 17.85 -4.41
N HIS A 6 -1.28 17.22 -4.14
CA HIS A 6 -0.89 15.92 -4.70
C HIS A 6 -0.46 15.01 -3.55
N PHE A 7 -0.61 13.70 -3.73
CA PHE A 7 -0.03 12.71 -2.83
C PHE A 7 0.71 11.66 -3.65
N ALA A 8 1.74 11.08 -3.06
CA ALA A 8 2.52 9.98 -3.61
C ALA A 8 2.57 8.85 -2.59
N LEU A 9 2.68 7.62 -3.09
CA LEU A 9 2.94 6.44 -2.28
C LEU A 9 4.30 5.89 -2.72
N VAL A 10 5.22 5.72 -1.76
CA VAL A 10 6.61 5.33 -2.01
C VAL A 10 7.02 4.23 -1.05
N ARG A 11 8.01 3.42 -1.44
CA ARG A 11 8.63 2.45 -0.54
C ARG A 11 9.49 3.20 0.47
N PHE A 12 9.18 3.03 1.75
CA PHE A 12 9.90 3.70 2.83
C PHE A 12 11.40 3.39 2.82
N GLU A 13 11.78 2.15 2.52
CA GLU A 13 13.18 1.71 2.46
C GLU A 13 14.00 2.36 1.33
N GLU A 14 13.32 2.88 0.30
CA GLU A 14 13.95 3.54 -0.85
C GLU A 14 13.77 5.06 -0.81
N ALA A 15 13.07 5.58 0.20
CA ALA A 15 12.76 7.00 0.31
C ALA A 15 13.85 7.74 1.07
N GLU A 16 14.58 8.60 0.38
CA GLU A 16 15.60 9.47 0.97
C GLU A 16 15.04 10.85 1.28
N LEU A 17 15.32 11.36 2.48
CA LEU A 17 15.00 12.75 2.84
C LEU A 17 16.09 13.68 2.29
N ILE A 18 15.76 14.41 1.23
CA ILE A 18 16.62 15.45 0.68
C ILE A 18 16.36 16.74 1.45
N ALA A 19 17.27 17.07 2.36
CA ALA A 19 17.16 18.20 3.29
C ALA A 19 18.24 19.26 3.00
N ASP A 20 18.34 19.73 1.74
CA ASP A 20 19.31 20.71 1.25
C ASP A 20 19.29 22.02 2.07
N GLY A 21 19.96 22.03 3.23
CA GLY A 21 20.00 23.16 4.17
C GLY A 21 18.70 23.40 4.95
N VAL A 22 17.68 22.54 4.83
CA VAL A 22 16.39 22.68 5.52
C VAL A 22 16.34 21.83 6.77
N SER A 23 16.27 22.47 7.94
CA SER A 23 15.98 21.78 9.21
C SER A 23 14.48 21.54 9.39
N GLY A 24 14.10 20.44 10.04
CA GLY A 24 12.70 20.18 10.43
C GLY A 24 11.91 19.28 9.49
N ILE A 25 12.58 18.49 8.65
CA ILE A 25 11.95 17.44 7.84
C ILE A 25 12.02 16.12 8.61
N ALA A 26 10.88 15.45 8.75
CA ALA A 26 10.80 14.15 9.39
C ALA A 26 9.62 13.33 8.85
N TRP A 27 9.75 12.01 8.95
CA TRP A 27 8.63 11.09 8.76
C TRP A 27 7.75 11.07 10.00
N TYR A 28 6.44 11.20 9.82
CA TYR A 28 5.46 11.11 10.90
C TYR A 28 4.52 9.93 10.66
N PRO A 29 4.27 9.06 11.65
CA PRO A 29 3.09 8.22 11.65
C PRO A 29 1.84 9.09 11.54
N LEU A 30 0.85 8.70 10.73
CA LEU A 30 -0.37 9.50 10.53
C LEU A 30 -1.09 9.85 11.83
N SER A 31 -1.05 8.95 12.83
CA SER A 31 -1.63 9.14 14.16
C SER A 31 -0.89 10.15 15.04
N ARG A 32 0.29 10.62 14.62
CA ARG A 32 1.18 11.51 15.39
C ARG A 32 1.61 12.74 14.58
N VAL A 33 0.91 13.06 13.50
CA VAL A 33 1.19 14.27 12.72
C VAL A 33 0.85 15.50 13.59
N PRO A 34 1.77 16.48 13.73
CA PRO A 34 1.50 17.69 14.50
C PRO A 34 0.47 18.59 13.79
N LYS A 35 0.08 19.69 14.45
CA LYS A 35 -0.67 20.75 13.78
C LYS A 35 0.22 21.37 12.70
N LEU A 36 -0.24 21.26 11.45
CA LEU A 36 0.44 21.80 10.29
C LEU A 36 -0.06 23.22 10.00
N ALA A 37 0.66 23.94 9.15
CA ALA A 37 0.27 25.29 8.73
C ALA A 37 -1.05 25.27 7.93
N PHE A 38 -1.81 26.35 8.02
CA PHE A 38 -3.06 26.56 7.27
C PHE A 38 -4.05 25.39 7.45
N ASP A 39 -4.53 24.83 6.33
CA ASP A 39 -5.46 23.72 6.18
C ASP A 39 -4.75 22.40 5.87
N HIS A 40 -3.43 22.30 6.06
CA HIS A 40 -2.64 21.13 5.64
C HIS A 40 -3.05 19.83 6.35
N ASN A 41 -3.56 19.89 7.59
CA ASN A 41 -4.11 18.69 8.24
C ASN A 41 -5.37 18.18 7.52
N GLU A 42 -6.20 19.08 6.96
CA GLU A 42 -7.37 18.70 6.15
C GLU A 42 -6.95 18.10 4.81
N ILE A 43 -5.95 18.70 4.15
CA ILE A 43 -5.35 18.17 2.92
C ILE A 43 -4.77 16.76 3.16
N LEU A 44 -4.04 16.57 4.26
CA LEU A 44 -3.48 15.26 4.62
C LEU A 44 -4.58 14.23 4.85
N ASN A 45 -5.61 14.58 5.62
CA ASN A 45 -6.75 13.69 5.85
C ASN A 45 -7.46 13.33 4.54
N TYR A 46 -7.70 14.31 3.66
CA TYR A 46 -8.27 14.06 2.34
C TYR A 46 -7.39 13.13 1.49
N GLY A 47 -6.07 13.35 1.48
CA GLY A 47 -5.10 12.48 0.78
C GLY A 47 -5.14 11.04 1.31
N TYR A 48 -5.22 10.87 2.62
CA TYR A 48 -5.37 9.56 3.25
C TYR A 48 -6.69 8.88 2.87
N GLN A 49 -7.83 9.59 2.92
CA GLN A 49 -9.12 9.04 2.47
C GLN A 49 -9.08 8.66 0.98
N ARG A 50 -8.42 9.47 0.15
CA ARG A 50 -8.26 9.18 -1.27
C ARG A 50 -7.40 7.94 -1.52
N LEU A 51 -6.34 7.74 -0.74
CA LEU A 51 -5.54 6.52 -0.77
C LEU A 51 -6.36 5.28 -0.37
N ARG A 52 -7.13 5.37 0.73
CA ARG A 52 -8.03 4.28 1.16
C ARG A 52 -8.99 3.89 0.05
N ASN A 53 -9.68 4.88 -0.52
CA ASN A 53 -10.61 4.65 -1.63
C ASN A 53 -9.87 4.02 -2.83
N LYS A 54 -8.68 4.51 -3.19
CA LYS A 54 -7.91 3.91 -4.30
C LYS A 54 -7.59 2.43 -4.10
N LEU A 55 -7.28 2.00 -2.88
CA LEU A 55 -7.03 0.57 -2.60
C LEU A 55 -8.27 -0.31 -2.82
N GLU A 56 -9.46 0.27 -2.76
CA GLU A 56 -10.73 -0.43 -2.99
C GLU A 56 -11.06 -0.64 -4.47
N TYR A 57 -10.40 0.03 -5.42
CA TYR A 57 -10.75 -0.10 -6.85
C TYR A 57 -9.57 -0.05 -7.81
N SER A 58 -8.34 0.14 -7.34
CA SER A 58 -7.16 0.23 -8.19
C SER A 58 -6.03 -0.69 -7.72
N PRO A 59 -5.15 -1.16 -8.63
CA PRO A 59 -4.00 -1.99 -8.30
C PRO A 59 -2.84 -1.20 -7.67
N ILE A 60 -3.08 -0.03 -7.08
CA ILE A 60 -2.02 0.89 -6.59
C ILE A 60 -1.08 0.26 -5.56
N ALA A 61 -1.51 -0.78 -4.86
CA ALA A 61 -0.64 -1.53 -3.96
C ALA A 61 0.55 -2.18 -4.71
N PHE A 62 0.33 -2.65 -5.93
CA PHE A 62 1.34 -3.31 -6.76
C PHE A 62 2.33 -2.33 -7.40
N ASP A 63 1.95 -1.06 -7.56
CA ASP A 63 2.86 0.01 -8.02
C ASP A 63 3.93 0.33 -6.97
N VAL A 64 3.65 0.05 -5.70
CA VAL A 64 4.53 0.38 -4.59
C VAL A 64 5.28 -0.83 -4.05
N LEU A 65 4.67 -2.01 -4.07
CA LEU A 65 5.40 -3.22 -3.72
C LEU A 65 6.59 -3.47 -4.67
N PRO A 66 7.65 -4.15 -4.20
CA PRO A 66 8.72 -4.62 -5.08
C PRO A 66 8.17 -5.55 -6.16
N GLU A 67 8.95 -5.79 -7.23
CA GLU A 67 8.55 -6.66 -8.35
C GLU A 67 8.05 -8.04 -7.89
N THR A 68 8.68 -8.59 -6.85
CA THR A 68 8.24 -9.81 -6.17
C THR A 68 8.01 -9.55 -4.69
N PHE A 69 6.87 -10.01 -4.18
CA PHE A 69 6.45 -9.78 -2.79
C PHE A 69 5.81 -11.03 -2.19
N THR A 70 5.74 -11.11 -0.87
CA THR A 70 4.96 -12.15 -0.18
C THR A 70 3.51 -11.69 -0.01
N LEU A 71 2.57 -12.63 0.15
CA LEU A 71 1.18 -12.27 0.49
C LEU A 71 1.08 -11.54 1.84
N SER A 72 2.04 -11.78 2.75
CA SER A 72 2.13 -11.05 4.01
C SER A 72 2.50 -9.58 3.78
N ASP A 73 3.42 -9.28 2.86
CA ASP A 73 3.80 -7.89 2.54
C ASP A 73 2.58 -7.11 2.03
N LEU A 74 1.84 -7.70 1.08
CA LEU A 74 0.63 -7.11 0.55
C LEU A 74 -0.45 -6.96 1.63
N TYR A 75 -0.68 -7.97 2.46
CA TYR A 75 -1.62 -7.88 3.58
C TYR A 75 -1.26 -6.75 4.55
N GLN A 76 0.02 -6.62 4.91
CA GLN A 76 0.48 -5.55 5.81
C GLN A 76 0.27 -4.16 5.20
N LEU A 77 0.46 -3.99 3.89
CA LEU A 77 0.14 -2.74 3.20
C LEU A 77 -1.36 -2.40 3.34
N TYR A 78 -2.23 -3.36 3.04
CA TYR A 78 -3.69 -3.16 3.16
C TYR A 78 -4.12 -2.87 4.59
N VAL A 79 -3.64 -3.63 5.58
CA VAL A 79 -3.96 -3.40 7.00
C VAL A 79 -3.44 -2.05 7.49
N THR A 80 -2.24 -1.65 7.07
CA THR A 80 -1.66 -0.35 7.47
C THR A 80 -2.52 0.83 6.99
N VAL A 81 -3.11 0.73 5.80
CA VAL A 81 -3.91 1.81 5.21
C VAL A 81 -5.39 1.71 5.58
N LEU A 82 -5.95 0.50 5.66
CA LEU A 82 -7.39 0.28 5.88
C LEU A 82 -7.74 0.08 7.35
N GLY A 83 -6.78 -0.37 8.16
CA GLY A 83 -6.89 -0.64 9.60
C GLY A 83 -7.00 -2.13 9.92
N GLU A 84 -6.66 -2.49 11.16
CA GLU A 84 -6.67 -3.88 11.69
C GLU A 84 -8.03 -4.60 11.58
N GLY A 85 -9.14 -3.86 11.47
CA GLY A 85 -10.49 -4.42 11.38
C GLY A 85 -10.96 -4.80 9.97
N PHE A 86 -10.11 -4.62 8.95
CA PHE A 86 -10.50 -4.79 7.56
C PHE A 86 -10.73 -6.25 7.15
N SER A 87 -9.81 -7.15 7.50
CA SER A 87 -9.90 -8.58 7.20
C SER A 87 -8.84 -9.35 7.99
N ASP A 88 -9.06 -10.64 8.26
CA ASP A 88 -7.99 -11.51 8.73
C ASP A 88 -7.13 -12.02 7.55
N TYR A 89 -5.89 -12.38 7.86
CA TYR A 89 -4.92 -12.84 6.86
C TYR A 89 -5.40 -14.07 6.07
N SER A 90 -6.13 -15.00 6.69
CA SER A 90 -6.54 -16.24 6.02
C SER A 90 -7.59 -15.97 4.96
N ASN A 91 -8.60 -15.16 5.30
CA ASN A 91 -9.63 -14.72 4.38
C ASN A 91 -9.07 -13.85 3.26
N PHE A 92 -8.22 -12.89 3.58
CA PHE A 92 -7.50 -12.07 2.61
C PHE A 92 -6.75 -12.96 1.60
N ARG A 93 -5.92 -13.88 2.09
CA ARG A 93 -5.14 -14.81 1.26
C ARG A 93 -6.03 -15.67 0.36
N ALA A 94 -7.08 -16.27 0.91
CA ALA A 94 -7.96 -17.15 0.16
C ALA A 94 -8.69 -16.43 -0.98
N ARG A 95 -9.20 -15.21 -0.71
CA ARG A 95 -9.88 -14.38 -1.72
C ARG A 95 -8.92 -13.93 -2.80
N LEU A 96 -7.76 -13.41 -2.40
CA LEU A 96 -6.77 -12.87 -3.32
C LEU A 96 -6.25 -13.93 -4.31
N LEU A 97 -5.90 -15.12 -3.82
CA LEU A 97 -5.45 -16.21 -4.69
C LEU A 97 -6.55 -16.69 -5.64
N LYS A 98 -7.82 -16.62 -5.24
CA LYS A 98 -8.96 -16.97 -6.09
C LYS A 98 -9.15 -16.00 -7.27
N LEU A 99 -8.70 -14.74 -7.13
CA LEU A 99 -8.79 -13.75 -8.21
C LEU A 99 -7.84 -14.05 -9.37
N GLY A 100 -6.78 -14.82 -9.14
CA GLY A 100 -5.94 -15.36 -10.21
C GLY A 100 -5.05 -14.36 -10.95
N PHE A 101 -4.87 -13.14 -10.42
CA PHE A 101 -3.97 -12.12 -10.98
C PHE A 101 -2.58 -12.10 -10.32
N LEU A 102 -2.27 -13.12 -9.51
CA LEU A 102 -0.96 -13.28 -8.89
C LEU A 102 -0.29 -14.53 -9.43
N GLU A 103 0.92 -14.35 -9.94
CA GLU A 103 1.78 -15.42 -10.43
C GLU A 103 2.67 -15.92 -9.28
N ASP A 104 2.62 -17.22 -8.96
CA ASP A 104 3.60 -17.83 -8.05
C ASP A 104 4.93 -17.99 -8.78
N THR A 105 5.97 -17.34 -8.26
CA THR A 105 7.31 -17.36 -8.88
C THR A 105 8.04 -18.69 -8.68
N GLY A 106 7.53 -19.58 -7.81
CA GLY A 106 8.21 -20.80 -7.36
C GLY A 106 9.35 -20.54 -6.37
N ILE A 107 9.70 -19.27 -6.12
CA ILE A 107 10.75 -18.86 -5.19
C ILE A 107 10.14 -18.62 -3.82
N LYS A 108 10.91 -18.91 -2.77
CA LYS A 108 10.53 -18.61 -1.39
C LYS A 108 11.55 -17.69 -0.73
N ALA A 109 11.05 -16.72 0.02
CA ALA A 109 11.86 -15.83 0.84
C ALA A 109 11.77 -16.22 2.32
N SER A 110 12.90 -16.14 3.03
CA SER A 110 12.96 -16.26 4.48
C SER A 110 13.36 -14.92 5.08
N ARG A 111 12.52 -14.36 5.95
CA ARG A 111 12.81 -13.13 6.71
C ARG A 111 12.83 -13.49 8.20
N GLY A 112 13.89 -14.18 8.63
CA GLY A 112 14.11 -14.56 10.03
C GLY A 112 13.67 -15.98 10.39
N ALA A 113 13.34 -16.20 11.67
CA ALA A 113 12.95 -17.50 12.18
C ALA A 113 11.47 -17.80 11.81
N GLY A 114 11.26 -18.65 10.82
CA GLY A 114 9.93 -19.06 10.36
C GLY A 114 9.95 -19.89 9.09
N ARG A 115 8.77 -20.36 8.67
CA ARG A 115 8.62 -21.05 7.38
C ARG A 115 8.84 -20.05 6.23
N PRO A 116 9.65 -20.38 5.22
CA PRO A 116 9.80 -19.53 4.04
C PRO A 116 8.45 -19.26 3.36
N ALA A 117 8.21 -18.00 2.99
CA ALA A 117 6.99 -17.55 2.32
C ALA A 117 7.19 -17.55 0.80
N SER A 118 6.18 -17.98 0.04
CA SER A 118 6.20 -17.90 -1.42
C SER A 118 6.24 -16.44 -1.88
N LEU A 119 7.05 -16.17 -2.90
CA LEU A 119 7.07 -14.91 -3.62
C LEU A 119 6.12 -14.94 -4.80
N TYR A 120 5.35 -13.87 -4.95
CA TYR A 120 4.40 -13.66 -6.02
C TYR A 120 4.78 -12.44 -6.83
N ARG A 121 4.33 -12.42 -8.08
CA ARG A 121 4.39 -11.26 -8.97
C ARG A 121 2.97 -10.87 -9.41
N PHE A 122 2.75 -9.57 -9.57
CA PHE A 122 1.48 -9.06 -10.10
C PHE A 122 1.39 -9.31 -11.61
N ASP A 123 0.31 -9.95 -12.05
CA ASP A 123 0.00 -10.17 -13.47
C ASP A 123 -1.02 -9.12 -13.94
N ALA A 124 -0.51 -8.07 -14.58
CA ALA A 124 -1.34 -6.99 -15.11
C ALA A 124 -2.31 -7.47 -16.21
N ALA A 125 -1.92 -8.48 -17.01
CA ALA A 125 -2.78 -9.00 -18.08
C ALA A 125 -3.96 -9.79 -17.50
N ALA A 126 -3.70 -10.63 -16.48
CA ALA A 126 -4.76 -11.30 -15.73
C ALA A 126 -5.62 -10.31 -14.92
N PHE A 127 -5.07 -9.16 -14.54
CA PHE A 127 -5.79 -8.11 -13.83
C PHE A 127 -6.80 -7.33 -14.71
N GLU A 128 -6.59 -7.23 -16.02
CA GLU A 128 -7.44 -6.43 -16.94
C GLU A 128 -8.94 -6.75 -16.83
N GLN A 129 -9.30 -8.00 -16.53
CA GLN A 129 -10.70 -8.43 -16.33
C GLN A 129 -11.38 -7.86 -15.06
N PHE A 130 -10.59 -7.21 -14.18
CA PHE A 130 -11.03 -6.63 -12.91
C PHE A 130 -10.94 -5.10 -12.88
N LYS A 131 -10.40 -4.44 -13.92
CA LYS A 131 -10.13 -2.99 -13.91
C LYS A 131 -11.36 -2.10 -13.66
N ASP A 132 -12.54 -2.57 -14.08
CA ASP A 132 -13.82 -1.87 -13.93
C ASP A 132 -14.66 -2.42 -12.78
N LYS A 133 -14.13 -3.40 -12.04
CA LYS A 133 -14.80 -3.98 -10.88
C LYS A 133 -14.24 -3.34 -9.62
N PRO A 134 -15.10 -2.94 -8.67
CA PRO A 134 -14.60 -2.54 -7.36
C PRO A 134 -13.79 -3.70 -6.79
N MET A 135 -12.53 -3.43 -6.48
CA MET A 135 -11.61 -4.30 -5.75
C MET A 135 -11.94 -4.39 -4.25
N VAL A 136 -13.19 -4.07 -3.87
CA VAL A 136 -13.82 -4.39 -2.58
C VAL A 136 -14.04 -5.92 -2.53
N PHE A 137 -12.95 -6.67 -2.67
CA PHE A 137 -12.89 -8.12 -2.61
C PHE A 137 -12.02 -8.60 -1.45
N ILE A 138 -11.90 -7.74 -0.44
CA ILE A 138 -11.40 -8.08 0.88
C ILE A 138 -12.52 -7.73 1.86
#